data_AF-A0A200QKI7-F1
#
_entry.id   AF-A0A200QKI7-F1
#
_cell.length_a   1.000
_cell.length_b   1.000
_cell.length_c   1.000
_cell.angle_alpha   90.00
_cell.angle_beta   90.00
_cell.angle_gamma   90.00
#
_symmetry.space_group_name_H-M   'P 1'
#
loop_
_entity.id
_entity.type
_entity.pdbx_description
1 polymer ?
#
loop_
_entity_poly.entity_id
_entity_poly.type
_entity_poly.pdbx_seq_one_letter_code
_entity_poly.pdbx_strand_id
1 'polypeptide(L)'
;MLWGDKAREPWLKEGDRNTPYFYQTAQFKRKRNFINWIKSNEGPWLVDSETISSEFINHFQNLYKSYNQEFQEDQPNFQPLIMAS
;
A
#
# COMPACT_ATOMS: atom_id res chain seq x y z
N MET A 1 -15.04 -19.09 -5.67
CA MET A 1 -14.74 -18.26 -6.85
C MET A 1 -14.70 -16.81 -6.39
N LEU A 2 -13.54 -16.17 -6.34
CA LEU A 2 -13.42 -14.74 -5.97
C LEU A 2 -12.09 -14.13 -6.45
N TRP A 3 -11.12 -14.97 -6.77
CA TRP A 3 -9.80 -14.58 -7.26
C TRP A 3 -9.73 -14.48 -8.79
N GLY A 4 -10.46 -15.33 -9.50
CA GLY A 4 -10.54 -15.32 -10.96
C GLY A 4 -11.19 -14.06 -11.53
N ASP A 5 -12.21 -13.53 -10.87
CA ASP A 5 -12.92 -12.32 -11.32
C ASP A 5 -12.16 -11.03 -11.01
N LYS A 6 -11.28 -11.06 -9.98
CA LYS A 6 -10.41 -9.92 -9.61
C LYS A 6 -9.11 -9.90 -10.40
N ALA A 7 -8.62 -11.06 -10.84
CA ALA A 7 -7.50 -11.14 -11.74
C ALA A 7 -7.97 -10.64 -13.11
N ARG A 8 -7.36 -9.56 -13.61
CA ARG A 8 -7.60 -9.12 -14.99
C ARG A 8 -7.37 -10.33 -15.91
N GLU A 9 -8.41 -10.80 -16.59
CA GLU A 9 -8.43 -12.03 -17.40
C GLU A 9 -7.16 -12.29 -18.27
N PRO A 10 -6.50 -11.28 -18.87
CA PRO A 10 -5.24 -11.48 -19.61
C PRO A 10 -4.07 -11.94 -18.74
N TRP A 11 -3.99 -11.47 -17.49
CA TRP A 11 -2.91 -11.82 -16.55
C TRP A 11 -2.88 -13.33 -16.25
N LEU A 12 -4.04 -13.98 -16.23
CA LEU A 12 -4.17 -15.42 -16.00
C LEU A 12 -3.83 -16.25 -17.25
N LYS A 13 -4.09 -15.72 -18.45
CA LYS A 13 -3.84 -16.42 -19.73
C LYS A 13 -2.37 -16.33 -20.16
N GLU A 14 -1.72 -15.19 -19.96
CA GLU A 14 -0.35 -14.96 -20.46
C GLU A 14 0.78 -15.38 -19.48
N GLY A 15 0.46 -15.70 -18.22
CA GLY A 15 1.44 -16.14 -17.21
C GLY A 15 2.48 -15.07 -16.85
N ASP A 16 3.68 -15.49 -16.41
CA ASP A 16 4.80 -14.59 -16.04
C ASP A 16 5.63 -14.12 -17.25
N ARG A 17 5.05 -14.18 -18.45
CA ARG A 17 5.74 -13.70 -19.66
C ARG A 17 5.72 -12.17 -19.64
N ASN A 18 6.88 -11.55 -19.83
CA ASN A 18 6.99 -10.10 -19.97
C ASN A 18 6.45 -9.64 -21.34
N THR A 19 5.14 -9.81 -21.55
CA THR A 19 4.48 -9.44 -22.81
C THR A 19 4.42 -7.92 -22.94
N PRO A 20 4.25 -7.38 -24.16
CA PRO A 20 4.05 -5.95 -24.37
C PRO A 20 2.90 -5.37 -23.52
N TYR A 21 1.89 -6.18 -23.20
CA TYR A 21 0.79 -5.79 -22.31
C TYR A 21 1.26 -5.54 -20.87
N PHE A 22 2.11 -6.41 -20.30
CA PHE A 22 2.68 -6.22 -18.97
C PHE A 22 3.58 -5.00 -18.93
N TYR A 23 4.44 -4.83 -19.94
CA TYR A 23 5.32 -3.68 -20.04
C TYR A 23 4.51 -2.37 -20.08
N GLN A 24 3.49 -2.28 -20.94
CA GLN A 24 2.62 -1.11 -21.02
C GLN A 24 1.86 -0.84 -19.72
N THR A 25 1.34 -1.89 -19.08
CA THR A 25 0.64 -1.78 -17.81
C THR A 25 1.56 -1.29 -16.70
N ALA A 26 2.78 -1.83 -16.61
CA ALA A 26 3.79 -1.39 -15.65
C ALA A 26 4.21 0.06 -15.89
N GLN A 27 4.43 0.46 -17.15
CA GLN A 27 4.75 1.83 -17.49
C GLN A 27 3.61 2.80 -17.19
N PHE A 28 2.36 2.41 -17.46
CA PHE A 28 1.20 3.22 -17.10
C PHE A 28 1.10 3.40 -15.58
N LYS A 29 1.28 2.32 -14.80
CA LYS A 29 1.32 2.38 -13.34
C LYS A 29 2.46 3.27 -12.85
N ARG A 30 3.66 3.13 -13.42
CA ARG A 30 4.83 3.96 -13.07
C ARG A 30 4.57 5.44 -13.31
N LYS A 31 3.99 5.80 -14.47
CA LYS A 31 3.63 7.19 -14.79
C LYS A 31 2.53 7.73 -13.87
N ARG A 32 1.47 6.95 -13.63
CA ARG A 32 0.36 7.33 -12.76
C ARG A 32 0.79 7.54 -11.31
N ASN A 33 1.71 6.72 -10.83
CA ASN A 33 2.18 6.75 -9.45
C ASN A 33 3.46 7.60 -9.27
N PHE A 34 3.89 8.33 -10.30
CA PHE A 34 5.05 9.19 -10.20
C PHE A 34 4.71 10.42 -9.36
N ILE A 35 5.46 10.62 -8.28
CA ILE A 35 5.29 11.76 -7.38
C ILE A 35 6.21 12.88 -7.89
N ASN A 36 5.62 13.92 -8.50
CA ASN A 36 6.37 15.06 -9.03
C ASN A 36 6.78 16.06 -7.94
N TRP A 37 5.94 16.22 -6.92
CA TRP A 37 6.17 17.16 -5.83
C TRP A 37 5.33 16.79 -4.61
N ILE A 38 5.82 17.14 -3.43
CA ILE A 38 5.11 16.99 -2.15
C ILE A 38 5.21 18.28 -1.34
N LYS A 39 4.26 18.50 -0.44
CA LYS A 39 4.37 19.59 0.55
C LYS A 39 5.10 19.05 1.77
N SER A 40 6.22 19.65 2.13
CA SER A 40 6.88 19.33 3.39
C SER A 40 6.03 19.85 4.56
N ASN A 41 6.19 19.20 5.71
CA ASN A 41 5.52 19.60 6.94
C ASN A 41 5.96 21.01 7.41
N GLU A 42 7.15 21.46 6.98
CA GLU A 42 7.69 22.80 7.25
C GLU A 42 7.10 23.89 6.32
N GLY A 43 6.22 23.50 5.38
CA GLY A 43 5.53 24.41 4.47
C GLY A 43 6.04 24.50 3.02
N PRO A 44 7.33 24.27 2.67
CA PRO A 44 7.79 24.41 1.29
C PRO A 44 7.37 23.21 0.42
N TRP A 45 7.24 23.46 -0.88
CA TRP A 45 7.05 22.42 -1.89
C TRP A 45 8.39 21.80 -2.28
N LEU A 46 8.50 20.49 -2.13
CA LEU A 46 9.66 19.70 -2.58
C LEU A 46 9.37 19.15 -3.97
N VAL A 47 10.27 19.37 -4.92
CA VAL A 47 10.13 18.94 -6.33
C VAL A 47 11.24 17.98 -6.74
N ASP A 48 12.36 17.99 -6.01
CA ASP A 48 13.49 17.12 -6.28
C ASP A 48 13.29 15.72 -5.69
N SER A 49 13.62 14.68 -6.47
CA SER A 49 13.37 13.29 -6.08
C SER A 49 14.15 12.86 -4.83
N GLU A 50 15.35 13.39 -4.61
CA GLU A 50 16.19 13.06 -3.45
C GLU A 50 15.60 13.69 -2.19
N THR A 51 15.15 14.96 -2.30
CA THR A 51 14.49 15.66 -1.19
C THR A 51 13.15 15.01 -0.81
N ILE A 52 12.34 14.60 -1.80
CA ILE A 52 11.08 13.88 -1.61
C ILE A 52 11.33 12.53 -0.91
N SER A 53 12.33 11.77 -1.36
CA SER A 53 12.69 10.49 -0.76
C SER A 53 13.12 10.64 0.70
N SER A 54 13.94 11.64 0.99
CA SER A 54 14.45 11.92 2.34
C SER A 54 13.32 12.30 3.30
N GLU A 55 12.37 13.13 2.84
CA GLU A 55 11.20 13.54 3.63
C GLU A 55 10.31 12.34 3.97
N PHE A 56 10.06 11.43 3.02
CA PHE A 56 9.30 10.20 3.29
C PHE A 56 9.99 9.33 4.34
N ILE A 57 11.30 9.11 4.20
CA ILE A 57 12.08 8.32 5.17
C ILE A 57 11.96 8.93 6.56
N ASN A 58 12.20 10.23 6.70
CA ASN A 58 12.12 10.94 7.98
C ASN A 58 10.71 10.85 8.58
N HIS A 59 9.68 11.11 7.78
CA HIS A 59 8.29 11.05 8.20
C HIS A 59 7.92 9.68 8.78
N PHE A 60 8.17 8.60 8.04
CA PHE A 60 7.81 7.25 8.50
C PHE A 60 8.68 6.76 9.64
N GLN A 61 9.97 7.10 9.66
CA GLN A 61 10.82 6.81 10.82
C GLN A 61 10.27 7.43 12.11
N ASN A 62 9.81 8.68 12.05
CA ASN A 62 9.22 9.35 13.22
C ASN A 62 7.85 8.77 13.58
N LEU A 63 7.02 8.48 12.58
CA LEU A 63 5.72 7.85 12.78
C LEU A 63 5.86 6.52 13.54
N TYR A 64 6.75 5.65 13.09
CA TYR A 64 6.95 4.35 13.73
C TYR A 64 7.72 4.40 15.06
N LYS A 65 8.52 5.46 15.31
CA LYS A 65 9.05 5.72 16.66
C LYS A 65 7.97 6.15 17.65
N SER A 66 6.95 6.87 17.19
CA SER A 66 5.82 7.30 18.02
C SER A 66 4.78 6.19 18.25
N TYR A 67 4.81 5.13 17.44
CA TYR A 67 3.88 3.98 17.52
C TYR A 67 4.37 2.91 18.52
N ASN A 68 4.71 3.31 19.75
CA ASN A 68 4.77 2.41 20.91
C ASN A 68 3.44 2.49 21.69
N GLN A 69 2.31 2.55 20.99
CA GLN A 69 1.02 2.32 21.64
C GLN A 69 0.89 0.82 21.80
N GLU A 70 0.92 0.35 23.06
CA GLU A 70 0.58 -1.02 23.42
C GLU A 70 -0.67 -1.43 22.65
N PHE A 71 -0.54 -2.46 21.82
CA PHE A 71 -1.70 -3.10 21.22
C PHE A 71 -2.57 -3.58 22.37
N GLN A 72 -3.68 -2.88 22.64
CA GLN A 72 -4.75 -3.46 23.41
C GLN A 72 -5.28 -4.58 22.53
N GLU A 73 -4.90 -5.82 22.85
CA GLU A 73 -5.59 -6.99 22.33
C GLU A 73 -7.04 -6.88 22.82
N ASP A 74 -7.92 -6.34 21.97
CA ASP A 74 -9.35 -6.56 22.08
C ASP A 74 -9.58 -8.05 21.85
N GLN A 75 -9.40 -8.84 22.92
CA GLN A 75 -9.79 -10.23 22.96
C GLN A 75 -11.30 -10.27 22.70
N PRO A 76 -11.77 -10.82 21.56
CA PRO A 76 -13.19 -10.95 21.33
C PRO A 76 -13.77 -11.81 22.44
N ASN A 77 -14.69 -11.24 23.22
CA ASN A 77 -15.39 -11.94 24.28
C ASN A 77 -16.26 -13.03 23.65
N PHE A 78 -15.71 -14.23 23.52
CA PHE A 78 -16.48 -15.41 23.14
C PHE A 78 -17.32 -15.84 24.35
N GLN A 79 -18.49 -15.22 24.51
CA GLN A 79 -19.51 -15.78 25.38
C GLN A 79 -20.02 -17.09 24.75
N PRO A 80 -19.92 -18.24 25.42
CA PRO A 80 -20.47 -19.48 24.91
C PRO A 80 -21.99 -19.37 24.86
N LEU A 81 -22.57 -19.47 23.66
CA LEU A 81 -24.00 -19.63 23.48
C LEU A 81 -24.39 -21.02 23.99
N ILE A 82 -24.81 -21.10 25.26
CA ILE A 82 -25.41 -22.33 25.79
C ILE A 82 -26.73 -22.52 25.04
N MET A 83 -26.76 -23.46 24.10
CA MET A 83 -27.98 -23.92 23.47
C MET A 83 -28.82 -24.60 24.55
N ALA A 84 -29.88 -23.93 25.01
CA ALA A 84 -30.85 -24.51 25.92
C ALA A 84 -31.54 -25.70 25.24
N SER A 85 -31.50 -26.85 25.93
CA SER A 85 -32.24 -28.09 25.63
C SER A 85 -33.69 -28.01 26.09
#